data_AF-A0A821XTS9-F1
#
_entry.id   AF-A0A821XTS9-F1
#
_cell.length_a   1.000
_cell.length_b   1.000
_cell.length_c   1.000
_cell.angle_alpha   90.00
_cell.angle_beta   90.00
_cell.angle_gamma   90.00
#
_symmetry.space_group_name_H-M   'P 1'
#
loop_
_entity.id
_entity.type
_entity.pdbx_description
1 polymer ?
#
loop_
_entity_poly.entity_id
_entity_poly.type
_entity_poly.pdbx_seq_one_letter_code
_entity_poly.pdbx_strand_id
1 'polypeptide(L)' 'TNAEGGVRAARPQAGFRGTVRYASVNAHKNKEMGRHDDLWSLFYMLIEFVTGQLPWRRIKDK' A
#
# COMPACT_ATOMS: atom_id res chain seq x y z
N THR A 1 -9.10 16.80 2.51
CA THR A 1 -9.62 18.17 2.37
C THR A 1 -9.04 19.03 3.47
N ASN A 2 -8.42 20.16 3.13
CA ASN A 2 -8.24 21.24 4.12
C ASN A 2 -9.61 21.93 4.33
N ALA A 3 -9.77 22.67 5.42
CA ALA A 3 -11.01 23.35 5.79
C ALA A 3 -11.55 24.32 4.71
N GLU A 4 -10.73 24.66 3.70
CA GLU A 4 -11.01 25.63 2.64
C GLU A 4 -11.32 24.98 1.28
N GLY A 5 -11.61 23.67 1.23
CA GLY A 5 -12.00 23.00 -0.03
C GLY A 5 -10.86 22.72 -1.02
N GLY A 6 -9.63 23.13 -0.72
CA GLY A 6 -8.45 22.82 -1.53
C GLY A 6 -8.06 21.34 -1.51
N VAL A 7 -7.65 20.81 -2.68
CA VAL A 7 -7.03 19.50 -2.81
C VAL A 7 -5.75 19.49 -1.96
N ARG A 8 -5.68 18.60 -0.97
CA ARG A 8 -4.48 18.46 -0.14
C ARG A 8 -3.34 17.96 -1.03
N ALA A 9 -2.22 18.68 -1.03
CA ALA A 9 -1.01 18.23 -1.68
C ALA A 9 -0.49 16.97 -0.98
N ALA A 10 0.11 16.09 -1.79
CA ALA A 10 0.60 14.82 -1.28
C ALA A 10 1.67 15.01 -0.22
N ARG A 11 1.55 14.31 0.92
CA ARG A 11 2.58 14.38 1.97
C ARG A 11 3.92 13.81 1.44
N PRO A 12 5.05 14.47 1.71
CA PRO A 12 6.37 14.05 1.20
C PRO A 12 6.84 12.71 1.80
N GLN A 13 6.37 12.38 3.00
CA GLN A 13 6.54 11.07 3.62
C GLN A 13 5.25 10.66 4.30
N ALA A 14 4.63 9.59 3.79
CA ALA A 14 3.59 8.88 4.50
C ALA A 14 4.25 7.66 5.16
N GLY A 15 4.52 7.75 6.47
CA GLY A 15 5.10 6.64 7.22
C GLY A 15 4.21 5.40 7.12
N PHE A 16 4.71 4.35 6.48
CA PHE A 16 3.96 3.12 6.30
C PHE A 16 3.72 2.41 7.65
N ARG A 17 2.45 2.24 8.03
CA ARG A 17 2.02 1.51 9.25
C ARG A 17 1.06 0.34 8.94
N GLY A 18 1.08 -0.17 7.71
CA GLY A 18 0.18 -1.25 7.26
C GLY A 18 0.81 -2.65 7.32
N THR A 19 0.07 -3.65 6.87
CA THR A 19 0.61 -5.00 6.68
C THR A 19 1.47 -5.05 5.42
N VAL A 20 2.79 -5.22 5.60
CA VAL A 20 3.80 -5.27 4.51
C VAL A 20 3.40 -6.22 3.38
N ARG A 21 2.73 -7.35 3.69
CA ARG A 21 2.38 -8.41 2.72
C ARG A 21 1.50 -7.94 1.55
N TYR A 22 0.57 -7.02 1.81
CA TYR A 22 -0.36 -6.51 0.80
C TYR A 22 -0.06 -5.06 0.40
N ALA A 23 0.98 -4.47 0.96
CA ALA A 23 1.32 -3.09 0.70
C ALA A 23 1.84 -2.93 -0.73
N SER A 24 1.35 -1.91 -1.42
CA SER A 24 1.85 -1.56 -2.74
C SER A 24 3.33 -1.17 -2.69
N VAL A 25 3.99 -1.15 -3.84
CA VAL A 25 5.38 -0.68 -3.94
C VAL A 25 5.50 0.81 -3.54
N ASN A 26 4.44 1.60 -3.72
CA ASN A 26 4.43 3.01 -3.31
C ASN A 26 4.41 3.16 -1.78
N ALA A 27 3.65 2.29 -1.10
CA ALA A 27 3.65 2.19 0.35
C ALA A 27 5.04 1.84 0.90
N HIS A 28 5.75 0.91 0.27
CA HIS A 28 7.13 0.57 0.63
C HIS A 28 8.12 1.73 0.41
N LYS A 29 7.83 2.61 -0.56
CA LYS A 29 8.63 3.82 -0.84
C LYS A 29 8.23 5.03 0.01
N ASN A 30 7.37 4.86 1.02
CA ASN A 30 6.81 5.94 1.86
C ASN A 30 6.16 7.07 1.06
N LYS A 31 5.70 6.78 -0.17
CA LYS A 31 4.95 7.74 -0.99
C LYS A 31 3.53 7.86 -0.44
N GLU A 32 2.90 8.99 -0.70
CA GLU A 32 1.51 9.17 -0.30
C GLU A 32 0.63 8.09 -0.95
N MET A 33 -0.14 7.41 -0.11
CA MET A 33 -1.05 6.36 -0.56
C MET A 33 -2.26 6.99 -1.25
N GLY A 34 -2.46 6.60 -2.51
CA GLY A 34 -3.63 6.98 -3.28
C GLY A 34 -4.65 5.85 -3.34
N ARG A 35 -5.81 6.12 -3.94
CA ARG A 35 -6.86 5.11 -4.20
C ARG A 35 -6.37 3.92 -5.03
N HIS A 36 -5.29 4.09 -5.81
CA HIS A 36 -4.69 3.00 -6.58
C HIS A 36 -3.98 1.97 -5.68
N ASP A 37 -3.52 2.35 -4.48
CA ASP A 37 -2.80 1.44 -3.59
C ASP A 37 -3.74 0.41 -2.95
N ASP A 38 -5.02 0.76 -2.79
CA ASP A 38 -6.06 -0.18 -2.38
C ASP A 38 -6.30 -1.25 -3.46
N LEU A 39 -6.24 -0.88 -4.75
CA LEU A 39 -6.36 -1.84 -5.86
C LEU A 39 -5.15 -2.79 -5.91
N TRP A 40 -3.94 -2.30 -5.64
CA TRP A 40 -2.76 -3.15 -5.49
C TRP A 40 -2.91 -4.15 -4.34
N SER A 41 -3.43 -3.68 -3.20
CA SER A 41 -3.68 -4.53 -2.04
C SER A 41 -4.72 -5.61 -2.37
N LEU A 42 -5.79 -5.25 -3.08
CA LEU A 42 -6.82 -6.18 -3.55
C LEU A 42 -6.25 -7.21 -4.53
N PHE A 43 -5.41 -6.78 -5.48
CA PHE A 43 -4.76 -7.66 -6.43
C PHE A 43 -3.89 -8.71 -5.73
N TYR A 44 -3.12 -8.32 -4.72
CA TYR A 44 -2.32 -9.26 -3.93
C TYR A 44 -3.19 -10.24 -3.13
N MET A 45 -4.33 -9.80 -2.57
CA MET A 45 -5.29 -10.70 -1.91
C MET A 45 -5.88 -11.71 -2.89
N LEU A 46 -6.28 -11.28 -4.09
CA LEU A 46 -6.84 -12.17 -5.12
C LEU A 46 -5.82 -13.21 -5.59
N ILE A 47 -4.57 -12.80 -5.80
CA ILE A 47 -3.48 -13.74 -6.11
C ILE A 47 -3.34 -14.76 -4.98
N GLU A 48 -3.29 -14.32 -3.72
CA GLU A 48 -3.16 -15.24 -2.59
C GLU A 48 -4.34 -16.22 -2.49
N PHE A 49 -5.56 -15.81 -2.85
CA PHE A 49 -6.71 -16.72 -2.91
C PHE A 49 -6.60 -17.77 -4.02
N VAL A 50 -6.02 -17.41 -5.17
CA VAL A 50 -5.87 -18.34 -6.31
C VAL A 50 -4.66 -19.27 -6.12
N THR A 51 -3.53 -18.74 -5.65
CA THR A 51 -2.27 -19.50 -5.52
C THR A 51 -2.06 -20.09 -4.13
N GLY A 52 -2.87 -19.71 -3.13
CA GLY A 52 -2.76 -20.10 -1.72
C GLY A 52 -1.60 -19.45 -0.96
N GLN A 53 -0.67 -18.80 -1.65
CA GLN A 53 0.48 -18.12 -1.06
C GLN A 53 1.08 -17.07 -2.00
N LEU A 54 1.54 -15.96 -1.41
CA LEU A 54 2.35 -14.95 -2.09
C LEU A 54 3.85 -15.32 -2.02
N PRO A 55 4.64 -15.10 -3.09
CA PRO A 55 6.07 -15.43 -3.13
C PRO A 55 6.87 -14.79 -1.99
N TRP A 56 6.49 -13.59 -1.58
CA TRP A 56 7.13 -12.82 -0.52
C TRP A 56 6.58 -13.10 0.89
N ARG A 57 5.68 -14.08 1.06
CA ARG A 57 5.08 -14.42 2.36
C ARG A 57 6.12 -14.73 3.45
N ARG A 58 7.27 -15.28 3.07
CA ARG A 58 8.36 -15.67 4.00
C ARG A 58 9.48 -14.62 4.11
N ILE A 59 9.42 -13.54 3.33
CA ILE A 59 10.42 -12.48 3.38
C ILE A 59 10.01 -11.53 4.50
N LYS A 60 10.70 -11.63 5.65
CA LYS A 60 10.65 -10.61 6.70
C LYS A 60 11.89 -9.75 6.52
N ASP A 61 11.70 -8.53 6.04
CA ASP A 61 12.73 -7.49 6.13
C ASP A 61 13.00 -7.25 7.63
N LYS A 62 14.27 -7.32 8.03
CA LYS A 62 14.73 -7.12 9.40
C LYS A 62 15.26 -5.70 9.56
#